data_AF-A0A8T4VLM0-F1
#
_entry.id   AF-A0A8T4VLM0-F1
#
_cell.length_a   1.000
_cell.length_b   1.000
_cell.length_c   1.000
_cell.angle_alpha   90.00
_cell.angle_beta   90.00
_cell.angle_gamma   90.00
#
_symmetry.space_group_name_H-M   'P 1'
#
loop_
_entity.id
_entity.type
_entity.pdbx_description
1 polymer ?
#
loop_
_entity_poly.entity_id
_entity_poly.type
_entity_poly.pdbx_seq_one_letter_code
_entity_poly.pdbx_strand_id
1 'polypeptide(L)' 'MEIYQKIKSLLEQNNISFQEKVHPPTHTSEDSARLRGEPLKIGAKALLLNGDKGFLLVILPADRRVDLKKLRQILEV' A
#
# COMPACT_ATOMS: atom_id res chain seq x y z
N MET A 1 -1.24 5.26 -21.92
CA MET A 1 -1.21 3.95 -21.23
C MET A 1 -1.62 4.13 -19.79
N GLU A 2 -2.66 3.41 -19.38
CA GLU A 2 -3.22 3.44 -18.01
C GLU A 2 -2.17 3.04 -16.95
N ILE A 3 -2.31 3.55 -15.72
CA ILE A 3 -1.35 3.30 -14.63
C ILE A 3 -1.22 1.81 -14.31
N TYR A 4 -2.33 1.08 -14.35
CA TYR A 4 -2.37 -0.37 -14.14
C TYR A 4 -1.48 -1.13 -15.14
N GLN A 5 -1.53 -0.75 -16.43
CA GLN A 5 -0.70 -1.37 -17.46
C GLN A 5 0.79 -1.07 -17.24
N LYS A 6 1.12 0.16 -16.83
CA LYS A 6 2.51 0.52 -16.47
C LYS A 6 3.04 -0.33 -15.32
N ILE A 7 2.22 -0.59 -14.29
CA ILE A 7 2.62 -1.43 -13.15
C ILE A 7 2.84 -2.87 -13.59
N LYS A 8 1.92 -3.46 -14.37
CA LYS A 8 2.07 -4.84 -14.87
C LYS A 8 3.32 -5.00 -15.72
N SER A 9 3.54 -4.12 -16.69
CA SER A 9 4.73 -4.17 -17.54
C SER A 9 6.02 -4.06 -16.71
N LEU A 10 6.05 -3.23 -15.67
CA LEU A 10 7.21 -3.10 -14.79
C LEU A 10 7.52 -4.43 -14.06
N LEU A 11 6.50 -5.12 -13.55
CA LEU A 11 6.68 -6.41 -12.86
C LEU A 11 7.14 -7.50 -13.84
N GLU A 12 6.52 -7.57 -15.02
CA GLU A 12 6.85 -8.53 -16.09
C GLU A 12 8.30 -8.34 -16.57
N GLN A 13 8.71 -7.10 -16.85
CA GLN A 13 10.07 -6.78 -17.31
C GLN A 13 11.15 -7.16 -16.30
N ASN A 14 10.83 -7.13 -15.01
CA ASN A 14 11.73 -7.50 -13.93
C ASN A 14 11.59 -8.97 -13.51
N ASN A 15 10.81 -9.78 -14.22
CA ASN A 15 10.53 -11.19 -13.90
C ASN A 15 10.01 -11.40 -12.46
N ILE A 16 9.23 -10.45 -11.96
CA ILE A 16 8.62 -10.54 -10.62
C ILE A 16 7.32 -11.33 -10.76
N SER A 17 7.21 -12.45 -10.05
CA SER A 17 5.97 -13.24 -10.03
C SER A 17 4.85 -12.47 -9.32
N PHE A 18 3.69 -12.39 -9.95
CA PHE A 18 2.49 -11.79 -9.36
C PHE A 18 1.22 -12.54 -9.79
N GLN A 19 0.16 -12.39 -9.00
CA GLN A 19 -1.18 -12.84 -9.34
C GLN A 19 -2.10 -11.63 -9.40
N GLU A 20 -2.85 -11.53 -10.49
CA GLU A 20 -3.92 -10.55 -10.62
C GLU A 20 -5.24 -11.12 -10.11
N LYS A 21 -5.96 -10.35 -9.28
CA LYS A 21 -7.29 -10.68 -8.77
C LYS A 21 -8.25 -9.56 -9.13
N VAL A 22 -9.21 -9.84 -10.01
CA VAL A 22 -10.26 -8.89 -10.40
C VAL A 22 -11.41 -9.00 -9.40
N HIS A 23 -11.86 -7.87 -8.85
CA HIS A 23 -12.94 -7.83 -7.87
C HIS A 23 -13.74 -6.52 -7.97
N PRO A 24 -15.00 -6.48 -7.50
CA PRO A 24 -15.75 -5.23 -7.38
C PRO A 24 -15.06 -4.21 -6.46
N PRO A 25 -15.36 -2.90 -6.59
CA PRO A 25 -14.83 -1.89 -5.68
C PRO A 25 -15.10 -2.24 -4.21
N THR A 26 -14.11 -1.99 -3.36
CA THR A 26 -14.20 -2.21 -1.90
C THR A 26 -14.03 -0.89 -1.17
N HIS A 27 -14.84 -0.65 -0.15
CA HIS A 27 -14.81 0.62 0.60
C HIS A 27 -13.95 0.54 1.87
N THR A 28 -13.72 -0.67 2.41
CA THR A 28 -12.91 -0.89 3.61
C THR A 28 -11.75 -1.84 3.32
N SER A 29 -10.70 -1.80 4.14
CA SER A 29 -9.56 -2.70 3.99
C SER A 29 -9.95 -4.15 4.31
N GLU A 30 -10.92 -4.32 5.20
CA GLU A 30 -11.55 -5.58 5.58
C GLU A 30 -12.29 -6.22 4.38
N ASP A 31 -13.05 -5.42 3.62
CA ASP A 31 -13.68 -5.88 2.38
C ASP A 31 -12.64 -6.36 1.37
N SER A 32 -11.57 -5.58 1.17
CA SER A 32 -10.49 -5.96 0.27
C SER A 32 -9.80 -7.26 0.72
N ALA A 33 -9.55 -7.43 2.02
CA ALA A 33 -8.93 -8.64 2.56
C ALA A 33 -9.80 -9.89 2.32
N ARG A 34 -11.11 -9.76 2.56
CA ARG A 34 -12.10 -10.82 2.28
C ARG A 34 -12.11 -11.21 0.81
N LEU A 35 -12.14 -10.25 -0.12
CA LEU A 35 -12.14 -10.55 -1.56
C LEU A 35 -10.80 -11.13 -2.05
N ARG A 36 -9.68 -10.73 -1.43
CA ARG A 36 -8.39 -11.37 -1.69
C ARG A 36 -8.32 -12.82 -1.16
N GLY A 37 -9.17 -13.19 -0.20
CA GLY A 37 -9.10 -14.50 0.48
C GLY A 37 -7.89 -14.59 1.41
N GLU A 38 -7.48 -13.44 1.96
CA GLU A 38 -6.18 -13.27 2.62
C GLU A 38 -6.33 -12.54 3.95
N PRO A 39 -5.46 -12.80 4.95
CA PRO A 39 -5.47 -12.04 6.19
C PRO A 39 -5.29 -10.53 5.96
N LEU A 40 -6.03 -9.69 6.70
CA LEU A 40 -5.92 -8.23 6.59
C LEU A 40 -4.48 -7.72 6.71
N LYS A 41 -3.71 -8.31 7.63
CA LYS A 41 -2.31 -7.97 7.92
C LYS A 41 -1.36 -8.05 6.73
N ILE A 42 -1.70 -8.79 5.68
CA ILE A 42 -0.83 -8.89 4.50
C ILE A 42 -1.12 -7.83 3.45
N GLY A 43 -2.27 -7.15 3.54
CA GLY A 43 -2.52 -5.96 2.73
C GLY A 43 -1.60 -4.83 3.17
N ALA A 44 -1.04 -4.09 2.22
CA ALA A 44 -0.32 -2.86 2.51
C ALA A 44 -1.24 -1.65 2.32
N LYS A 45 -1.08 -0.64 3.16
CA LYS A 45 -1.62 0.70 2.93
C LYS A 45 -0.49 1.71 2.81
N ALA A 46 -0.65 2.65 1.90
CA ALA A 46 0.29 3.74 1.68
C ALA A 46 -0.34 5.04 2.19
N LEU A 47 0.31 5.68 3.16
CA LEU A 47 -0.09 6.97 3.71
C LEU A 47 0.83 8.05 3.12
N LEU A 48 0.26 9.00 2.39
CA LEU A 48 0.97 10.20 1.95
C LEU A 48 0.83 11.27 3.05
N LEU A 49 1.94 11.58 3.71
CA LEU A 49 1.99 12.55 4.81
C LEU A 49 2.75 13.80 4.35
N ASN A 50 2.33 14.96 4.84
CA ASN A 50 3.07 16.20 4.66
C ASN A 50 3.93 16.45 5.91
N GLY A 51 5.24 16.61 5.74
CA GLY A 51 6.20 16.86 6.81
C GLY A 51 7.03 18.11 6.54
N ASP A 52 7.84 18.50 7.53
CA ASP A 52 8.58 19.78 7.50
C ASP A 52 9.61 19.84 6.36
N LYS A 53 10.18 18.70 5.96
CA LYS A 53 11.16 18.58 4.86
C LYS A 53 10.56 18.10 3.53
N GLY A 54 9.24 17.98 3.44
CA GLY A 54 8.52 17.53 2.25
C GLY A 54 7.55 16.37 2.51
N PHE A 55 7.09 15.74 1.43
CA PHE A 55 6.13 14.65 1.50
C PHE A 55 6.79 13.31 1.82
N LEU A 56 6.13 12.53 2.67
CA LEU A 56 6.53 11.19 3.06
C LEU A 56 5.50 10.17 2.60
N LEU A 57 5.94 9.09 1.96
CA LEU A 57 5.10 7.93 1.67
C LEU A 57 5.39 6.81 2.67
N VAL A 58 4.47 6.57 3.60
CA VAL A 58 4.63 5.56 4.64
C VAL A 58 3.82 4.32 4.28
N ILE A 59 4.51 3.20 4.07
CA ILE A 59 3.91 1.92 3.71
C ILE A 59 3.93 1.00 4.94
N LEU A 60 2.77 0.47 5.31
CA LEU A 60 2.61 -0.41 6.47
C LEU A 60 1.49 -1.43 6.25
N PRO A 61 1.44 -2.52 7.04
CA PRO A 61 0.31 -3.42 7.06
C PRO A 61 -1.04 -2.70 7.28
N ALA A 62 -2.07 -3.16 6.60
CA ALA A 62 -3.39 -2.53 6.59
C ALA A 62 -4.03 -2.50 7.99
N ASP A 63 -3.76 -3.50 8.82
CA ASP A 63 -4.23 -3.65 10.20
C ASP A 63 -3.44 -2.83 11.25
N ARG A 64 -2.37 -2.12 10.84
CA ARG A 64 -1.54 -1.33 11.76
C ARG A 64 -1.86 0.15 11.69
N ARG A 65 -1.72 0.86 12.81
CA ARG A 65 -1.82 2.32 12.83
C ARG A 65 -0.43 2.93 12.94
N VAL A 66 -0.13 3.91 12.09
CA VAL A 66 1.10 4.70 12.22
C VAL A 66 1.04 5.52 13.50
N ASP A 67 2.12 5.48 14.28
CA ASP A 67 2.38 6.39 15.38
C ASP A 67 3.14 7.60 14.84
N LEU A 68 2.44 8.70 14.58
CA LEU A 68 3.02 9.91 14.00
C LEU A 68 4.06 10.56 14.91
N LYS A 69 3.93 10.44 16.24
CA LYS A 69 4.90 11.02 17.17
C LYS A 69 6.22 10.26 17.10
N LYS A 70 6.17 8.93 17.11
CA LYS A 70 7.38 8.10 16.94
C LYS A 70 7.98 8.26 15.55
N LEU A 71 7.14 8.33 14.51
CA LEU A 71 7.61 8.54 13.14
C LEU A 71 8.42 9.84 13.02
N ARG A 72 7.91 10.92 13.62
CA ARG A 72 8.60 12.21 13.69
C ARG A 72 9.97 12.10 14.35
N GLN A 73 10.05 11.40 15.48
CA GLN A 73 11.31 11.17 16.20
C GLN A 73 12.32 10.34 15.38
N ILE A 74 11.86 9.31 14.66
CA ILE A 74 12.73 8.41 13.88
C ILE A 74 13.30 9.11 12.64
N LEU A 75 12.48 9.90 11.96
CA LEU A 75 12.84 10.50 10.68
C LEU A 75 13.49 11.89 10.82
N GLU A 76 13.58 12.43 12.04
CA GLU A 76 14.07 13.79 12.30
C GLU A 76 13.35 14.85 11.44
N VAL A 77 12.03 14.68 11.27
CA VAL A 77 11.11 15.57 10.52
C VAL A 77 10.04 16.19 11.41
#